data_AF-A0A3M1XAJ2-F1
#
_entry.id   AF-A0A3M1XAJ2-F1
#
_cell.length_a   1.000
_cell.length_b   1.000
_cell.length_c   1.000
_cell.angle_alpha   90.00
_cell.angle_beta   90.00
_cell.angle_gamma   90.00
#
_symmetry.space_group_name_H-M   'P 1'
#
loop_
_entity.id
_entity.type
_entity.pdbx_description
1 polymer ?
#
loop_
_entity_poly.entity_id
_entity_poly.type
_entity_poly.pdbx_seq_one_letter_code
_entity_poly.pdbx_strand_id
1 'polypeptide(L)'
;MKHLARIVGILLVLTCGAGAATYYVGQGSGNGSGTANNPFTTFSAALSAAQPGDTVLVLPGVYTSAGAIHTVRNGVAGQRIVIRGLDPLNRPVIQVNGKVASIDHAYITLENLILDAGFAASDAVKISGGGDSAVLRGCEIRNGTKDGVDISDADNVLIENCSIHHFLAGTFTSHQDAHGIVATGEKNLTIRGCEIFYVSGDCFQTDP
;
A
#
# COMPACT_ATOMS: atom_id res chain seq x y z
N MET A 1 28.05 -40.11 49.88
CA MET A 1 27.71 -38.77 49.34
C MET A 1 27.43 -38.94 47.85
N LYS A 2 26.16 -38.82 47.43
CA LYS A 2 25.72 -39.07 46.04
C LYS A 2 25.83 -37.75 45.26
N HIS A 3 26.79 -37.64 44.34
CA HIS A 3 26.90 -36.47 43.46
C HIS A 3 25.98 -36.65 42.26
N LEU A 4 24.91 -35.87 42.23
CA LEU A 4 23.95 -35.79 41.12
C LEU A 4 24.52 -34.85 40.05
N ALA A 5 25.02 -35.41 38.94
CA ALA A 5 25.46 -34.63 37.79
C ALA A 5 24.23 -34.01 37.08
N ARG A 6 24.10 -32.68 37.13
CA ARG A 6 23.11 -31.94 36.35
C ARG A 6 23.63 -31.77 34.93
N ILE A 7 23.06 -32.53 33.99
CA ILE A 7 23.27 -32.32 32.56
C ILE A 7 22.44 -31.10 32.15
N VAL A 8 23.12 -30.00 31.84
CA VAL A 8 22.51 -28.82 31.20
C VAL A 8 22.51 -29.08 29.70
N GLY A 9 21.35 -29.40 29.14
CA GLY A 9 21.16 -29.48 27.68
C GLY A 9 21.14 -28.08 27.08
N ILE A 10 22.17 -27.72 26.31
CA ILE A 10 22.17 -26.51 25.50
C ILE A 10 21.25 -26.76 24.30
N LEU A 11 20.06 -26.15 24.31
CA LEU A 11 19.14 -26.12 23.17
C LEU A 11 19.68 -25.11 22.15
N LEU A 12 20.35 -25.60 21.11
CA LEU A 12 20.77 -24.79 19.97
C LEU A 12 19.53 -24.48 19.11
N VAL A 13 18.92 -23.31 19.31
CA VAL A 13 17.87 -22.80 18.43
C VAL A 13 18.54 -22.36 17.13
N LEU A 14 18.51 -23.24 16.12
CA LEU A 14 18.80 -22.87 14.73
C LEU A 14 17.66 -21.97 14.24
N THR A 15 17.85 -20.66 14.36
CA THR A 15 17.07 -19.69 13.60
C THR A 15 17.46 -19.82 12.13
N CYS A 16 16.78 -20.70 11.39
CA CYS A 16 16.74 -20.59 9.94
C CYS A 16 16.15 -19.21 9.65
N GLY A 17 16.95 -18.28 9.14
CA GLY A 17 16.41 -17.03 8.61
C GLY A 17 15.47 -17.41 7.49
N ALA A 18 14.16 -17.36 7.75
CA ALA A 18 13.17 -17.54 6.71
C ALA A 18 13.41 -16.43 5.69
N GLY A 19 13.83 -16.79 4.48
CA GLY A 19 13.94 -15.84 3.38
C GLY A 19 12.59 -15.18 3.14
N ALA A 20 12.61 -13.93 2.68
CA ALA A 20 11.42 -13.18 2.30
C ALA A 20 10.49 -14.03 1.42
N ALA A 21 9.27 -14.26 1.88
CA ALA A 21 8.26 -14.99 1.13
C ALA A 21 7.65 -14.10 0.04
N THR A 22 7.09 -14.74 -1.00
CA THR A 22 6.30 -14.05 -2.03
C THR A 22 4.92 -14.68 -2.09
N TYR A 23 3.90 -13.85 -1.85
CA TYR A 23 2.50 -14.21 -1.98
C TYR A 23 1.92 -13.61 -3.25
N TYR A 24 1.01 -14.30 -3.91
CA TYR A 24 0.39 -13.86 -5.16
C TYR A 24 -1.07 -13.48 -4.93
N VAL A 25 -1.49 -12.37 -5.52
CA VAL A 25 -2.90 -11.98 -5.63
C VAL A 25 -3.30 -12.04 -7.10
N GLY A 26 -4.40 -12.73 -7.39
CA GLY A 26 -4.92 -12.98 -8.72
C GLY A 26 -6.44 -12.90 -8.78
N GLN A 27 -6.99 -12.79 -9.98
CA GLN A 27 -8.44 -12.85 -10.19
C GLN A 27 -8.93 -14.30 -10.07
N GLY A 28 -10.15 -14.51 -9.56
CA GLY A 28 -10.74 -15.85 -9.44
C GLY A 28 -11.85 -15.92 -8.38
N SER A 29 -12.38 -17.12 -8.18
CA SER A 29 -13.34 -17.43 -7.11
C SER A 29 -12.67 -18.29 -6.02
N GLY A 30 -13.10 -18.12 -4.77
CA GLY A 30 -12.48 -18.76 -3.60
C GLY A 30 -11.23 -18.03 -3.13
N ASN A 31 -10.50 -18.55 -2.14
CA ASN A 31 -9.24 -17.98 -1.67
C ASN A 31 -8.15 -19.06 -1.69
N GLY A 32 -7.16 -18.92 -2.57
CA GLY A 32 -6.07 -19.87 -2.73
C GLY A 32 -5.08 -19.83 -1.56
N SER A 33 -3.93 -20.49 -1.75
CA SER A 33 -2.84 -20.55 -0.75
C SER A 33 -1.84 -19.40 -0.87
N GLY A 34 -2.05 -18.47 -1.80
CA GLY A 34 -1.12 -17.36 -2.06
C GLY A 34 0.11 -17.75 -2.87
N THR A 35 0.15 -18.95 -3.46
CA THR A 35 1.23 -19.38 -4.36
C THR A 35 0.97 -18.91 -5.79
N ALA A 36 1.98 -18.89 -6.65
CA ALA A 36 1.82 -18.48 -8.05
C ALA A 36 0.73 -19.26 -8.81
N ASN A 37 0.60 -20.56 -8.52
CA ASN A 37 -0.39 -21.45 -9.15
C ASN A 37 -1.75 -21.47 -8.44
N ASN A 38 -1.83 -20.88 -7.24
CA ASN A 38 -3.06 -20.82 -6.45
C ASN A 38 -3.06 -19.51 -5.64
N PRO A 39 -3.19 -18.35 -6.30
CA PRO A 39 -3.06 -17.05 -5.67
C PRO A 39 -4.20 -16.79 -4.69
N PHE A 40 -3.99 -15.88 -3.75
CA PHE A 40 -5.09 -15.26 -3.01
C PHE A 40 -5.94 -14.44 -3.97
N THR A 41 -7.22 -14.29 -3.63
CA THR A 41 -8.15 -13.44 -4.41
C THR A 41 -8.48 -12.13 -3.71
N THR A 42 -8.00 -11.96 -2.47
CA THR A 42 -8.23 -10.76 -1.66
C THR A 42 -6.93 -10.21 -1.09
N PHE A 43 -6.84 -8.89 -0.98
CA PHE A 43 -5.71 -8.23 -0.33
C PHE A 43 -5.66 -8.54 1.17
N SER A 44 -6.81 -8.69 1.82
CA SER A 44 -6.89 -9.07 3.24
C SER A 44 -6.19 -10.40 3.53
N ALA A 45 -6.42 -11.43 2.70
CA ALA A 45 -5.75 -12.72 2.86
C ALA A 45 -4.23 -12.62 2.65
N ALA A 46 -3.80 -11.91 1.60
CA ALA A 46 -2.38 -11.75 1.29
C ALA A 46 -1.62 -10.96 2.38
N LEU A 47 -2.20 -9.85 2.85
CA LEU A 47 -1.59 -9.02 3.90
C LEU A 47 -1.63 -9.70 5.25
N SER A 48 -2.65 -10.54 5.52
CA SER A 48 -2.69 -11.37 6.73
C SER A 48 -1.56 -12.40 6.75
N ALA A 49 -1.14 -12.93 5.59
CA ALA A 49 -0.03 -13.87 5.49
C ALA A 49 1.35 -13.19 5.56
N ALA A 50 1.53 -12.07 4.86
CA ALA A 50 2.83 -11.41 4.67
C ALA A 50 3.47 -10.88 5.97
N GLN A 51 4.72 -11.24 6.23
CA GLN A 51 5.55 -10.75 7.34
C GLN A 51 6.53 -9.66 6.86
N PRO A 52 7.18 -8.91 7.78
CA PRO A 52 8.26 -8.00 7.41
C PRO A 52 9.29 -8.65 6.49
N GLY A 53 9.57 -8.03 5.35
CA GLY A 53 10.46 -8.54 4.31
C GLY A 53 9.74 -9.21 3.15
N ASP A 54 8.47 -9.63 3.32
CA ASP A 54 7.72 -10.33 2.29
C ASP A 54 7.18 -9.41 1.18
N THR A 55 6.90 -10.01 0.03
CA THR A 55 6.26 -9.35 -1.11
C THR A 55 4.89 -9.97 -1.42
N VAL A 56 3.87 -9.13 -1.54
CA VAL A 56 2.58 -9.46 -2.18
C VAL A 56 2.65 -9.01 -3.65
N LEU A 57 2.75 -9.97 -4.56
CA LEU A 57 2.86 -9.77 -6.00
C LEU A 57 1.47 -9.90 -6.64
N VAL A 58 1.01 -8.82 -7.28
CA VAL A 58 -0.33 -8.73 -7.85
C VAL A 58 -0.25 -9.02 -9.34
N LEU A 59 -0.91 -10.07 -9.81
CA LEU A 59 -0.95 -10.44 -11.22
C LEU A 59 -1.68 -9.35 -12.04
N PRO A 60 -1.37 -9.16 -13.33
CA PRO A 60 -2.13 -8.25 -14.18
C PRO A 60 -3.62 -8.59 -14.19
N GLY A 61 -4.47 -7.56 -14.18
CA GLY A 61 -5.92 -7.72 -14.13
C GLY A 61 -6.64 -6.53 -13.51
N VAL A 62 -7.97 -6.59 -13.50
CA VAL A 62 -8.84 -5.59 -12.88
C VAL A 62 -9.55 -6.20 -11.67
N TYR A 63 -9.31 -5.64 -10.50
CA TYR A 63 -9.71 -6.21 -9.22
C TYR A 63 -10.84 -5.36 -8.61
N THR A 64 -12.08 -5.67 -8.99
CA THR A 64 -13.29 -5.04 -8.43
C THR A 64 -13.80 -5.72 -7.16
N SER A 65 -13.39 -6.97 -6.92
CA SER A 65 -13.92 -7.82 -5.83
C SER A 65 -12.84 -8.27 -4.84
N ALA A 66 -11.59 -7.83 -5.00
CA ALA A 66 -10.48 -8.22 -4.11
C ALA A 66 -10.44 -7.44 -2.78
N GLY A 67 -11.29 -6.42 -2.65
CA GLY A 67 -11.28 -5.45 -1.57
C GLY A 67 -10.21 -4.37 -1.74
N ALA A 68 -10.23 -3.39 -0.85
CA ALA A 68 -9.19 -2.38 -0.73
C ALA A 68 -7.94 -2.94 -0.03
N ILE A 69 -6.82 -2.25 -0.17
CA ILE A 69 -5.57 -2.55 0.52
C ILE A 69 -5.64 -1.95 1.92
N HIS A 70 -5.70 -2.78 2.95
CA HIS A 70 -5.61 -2.34 4.34
C HIS A 70 -4.42 -3.03 4.99
N THR A 71 -3.41 -2.23 5.35
CA THR A 71 -2.22 -2.75 6.04
C THR A 71 -2.59 -3.29 7.42
N VAL A 72 -1.95 -4.39 7.85
CA VAL A 72 -2.33 -5.09 9.09
C VAL A 72 -1.18 -5.24 10.10
N ARG A 73 0.04 -4.84 9.71
CA ARG A 73 1.23 -4.86 10.56
C ARG A 73 2.34 -4.02 9.96
N ASN A 74 3.26 -3.58 10.81
CA ASN A 74 4.47 -2.89 10.40
C ASN A 74 5.41 -3.84 9.66
N GLY A 75 6.08 -3.34 8.63
CA GLY A 75 7.40 -3.82 8.26
C GLY A 75 8.45 -3.28 9.25
N VAL A 76 9.73 -3.49 8.94
CA VAL A 76 10.83 -2.86 9.67
C VAL A 76 11.87 -2.31 8.69
N ALA A 77 12.78 -1.47 9.19
CA ALA A 77 13.89 -0.97 8.39
C ALA A 77 14.66 -2.13 7.73
N GLY A 78 14.84 -2.06 6.40
CA GLY A 78 15.46 -3.12 5.60
C GLY A 78 14.57 -4.32 5.27
N GLN A 79 13.41 -4.47 5.91
CA GLN A 79 12.46 -5.58 5.70
C GLN A 79 11.03 -5.03 5.61
N ARG A 80 10.80 -4.29 4.53
CA ARG A 80 9.49 -3.68 4.20
C ARG A 80 8.50 -4.77 3.80
N ILE A 81 7.21 -4.53 3.99
CA ILE A 81 6.17 -5.32 3.32
C ILE A 81 5.84 -4.63 2.00
N VAL A 82 6.05 -5.34 0.89
CA VAL A 82 5.92 -4.76 -0.45
C VAL A 82 4.69 -5.31 -1.15
N ILE A 83 3.75 -4.45 -1.55
CA ILE A 83 2.63 -4.79 -2.42
C ILE A 83 2.96 -4.26 -3.80
N ARG A 84 3.16 -5.15 -4.78
CA ARG A 84 3.72 -4.77 -6.08
C ARG A 84 2.99 -5.42 -7.25
N GLY A 85 2.73 -4.65 -8.30
CA GLY A 85 2.28 -5.20 -9.59
C GLY A 85 3.37 -6.05 -10.24
N LEU A 86 3.03 -7.28 -10.66
CA LEU A 86 3.98 -8.22 -11.24
C LEU A 86 4.69 -7.64 -12.48
N ASP A 87 3.92 -7.01 -13.36
CA ASP A 87 4.40 -6.44 -14.62
C ASP A 87 4.23 -4.92 -14.59
N PRO A 88 5.32 -4.12 -14.55
CA PRO A 88 5.23 -2.66 -14.55
C PRO A 88 4.69 -2.09 -15.87
N LEU A 89 4.71 -2.83 -16.97
CA LEU A 89 4.13 -2.42 -18.25
C LEU A 89 2.65 -2.81 -18.37
N ASN A 90 2.19 -3.73 -17.53
CA ASN A 90 0.81 -4.18 -17.45
C ASN A 90 0.34 -4.19 -15.99
N ARG A 91 0.31 -2.99 -15.39
CA ARG A 91 0.00 -2.80 -13.98
C ARG A 91 -1.43 -3.26 -13.66
N PRO A 92 -1.65 -3.98 -12.55
CA PRO A 92 -2.98 -4.34 -12.12
C PRO A 92 -3.77 -3.10 -11.67
N VAL A 93 -5.07 -3.10 -11.98
CA VAL A 93 -6.02 -2.08 -11.56
C VAL A 93 -6.77 -2.57 -10.32
N ILE A 94 -6.54 -1.93 -9.19
CA ILE A 94 -7.30 -2.12 -7.97
C ILE A 94 -8.41 -1.09 -8.00
N GLN A 95 -9.63 -1.54 -8.28
CA GLN A 95 -10.77 -0.66 -8.46
C GLN A 95 -11.73 -0.81 -7.28
N VAL A 96 -11.85 0.26 -6.50
CA VAL A 96 -12.74 0.35 -5.35
C VAL A 96 -13.57 1.61 -5.50
N ASN A 97 -14.88 1.54 -5.29
CA ASN A 97 -15.71 2.73 -5.20
C ASN A 97 -15.57 3.35 -3.80
N GLY A 98 -14.41 3.97 -3.55
CA GLY A 98 -14.02 4.50 -2.26
C GLY A 98 -12.50 4.61 -2.11
N LYS A 99 -12.06 4.64 -0.85
CA LYS A 99 -10.65 4.55 -0.49
C LYS A 99 -10.07 3.21 -0.94
N VAL A 100 -9.04 3.26 -1.78
CA VAL A 100 -8.40 2.09 -2.40
C VAL A 100 -7.29 1.52 -1.50
N ALA A 101 -6.59 2.37 -0.76
CA ALA A 101 -5.54 1.95 0.18
C ALA A 101 -5.54 2.75 1.49
N SER A 102 -5.37 2.04 2.62
CA SER A 102 -5.05 2.59 3.94
C SER A 102 -3.72 2.04 4.44
N ILE A 103 -2.74 2.92 4.60
CA ILE A 103 -1.42 2.63 5.15
C ILE A 103 -1.38 3.20 6.57
N ASP A 104 -1.64 2.33 7.53
CA ASP A 104 -1.71 2.63 8.97
C ASP A 104 -0.53 2.00 9.73
N HIS A 105 0.44 1.46 8.99
CA HIS A 105 1.58 0.72 9.52
C HIS A 105 2.87 1.10 8.79
N ALA A 106 3.97 1.05 9.51
CA ALA A 106 5.25 1.55 9.05
C ALA A 106 5.91 0.62 8.03
N TYR A 107 6.82 1.18 7.22
CA TYR A 107 7.66 0.45 6.25
C TYR A 107 6.86 -0.37 5.23
N ILE A 108 5.74 0.18 4.74
CA ILE A 108 4.92 -0.41 3.68
C ILE A 108 5.28 0.22 2.33
N THR A 109 5.37 -0.60 1.28
CA THR A 109 5.55 -0.11 -0.10
C THR A 109 4.37 -0.53 -0.97
N LEU A 110 3.77 0.42 -1.68
CA LEU A 110 2.94 0.14 -2.85
C LEU A 110 3.75 0.48 -4.11
N GLU A 111 3.86 -0.48 -5.03
CA GLU A 111 4.70 -0.33 -6.22
C GLU A 111 4.03 -0.84 -7.50
N ASN A 112 4.09 -0.08 -8.60
CA ASN A 112 3.58 -0.48 -9.92
C ASN A 112 2.10 -0.92 -9.90
N LEU A 113 1.24 -0.19 -9.19
CA LEU A 113 -0.20 -0.43 -9.12
C LEU A 113 -0.99 0.72 -9.77
N ILE A 114 -2.16 0.41 -10.33
CA ILE A 114 -3.17 1.42 -10.63
C ILE A 114 -4.22 1.36 -9.51
N LEU A 115 -4.38 2.46 -8.77
CA LEU A 115 -5.34 2.63 -7.68
C LEU A 115 -6.48 3.51 -8.19
N ASP A 116 -7.62 2.90 -8.49
CA ASP A 116 -8.77 3.55 -9.12
C ASP A 116 -9.92 3.69 -8.10
N ALA A 117 -10.21 4.93 -7.69
CA ALA A 117 -11.20 5.23 -6.66
C ALA A 117 -12.64 5.31 -7.18
N GLY A 118 -12.88 5.05 -8.48
CA GLY A 118 -14.23 4.95 -9.05
C GLY A 118 -15.08 6.22 -8.91
N PHE A 119 -14.44 7.40 -8.85
CA PHE A 119 -15.03 8.71 -8.58
C PHE A 119 -15.77 8.82 -7.23
N ALA A 120 -15.39 8.00 -6.26
CA ALA A 120 -15.96 8.08 -4.92
C ALA A 120 -15.56 9.36 -4.17
N ALA A 121 -16.43 9.80 -3.27
CA ALA A 121 -16.20 10.92 -2.35
C ALA A 121 -15.35 10.50 -1.14
N SER A 122 -14.16 9.97 -1.40
CA SER A 122 -13.19 9.52 -0.38
C SER A 122 -11.78 9.61 -0.95
N ASP A 123 -10.78 9.84 -0.09
CA ASP A 123 -9.38 9.89 -0.55
C ASP A 123 -8.99 8.52 -1.07
N ALA A 124 -8.34 8.46 -2.24
CA ALA A 124 -7.99 7.19 -2.87
C ALA A 124 -6.93 6.43 -2.03
N VAL A 125 -5.95 7.14 -1.49
CA VAL A 125 -4.94 6.60 -0.57
C VAL A 125 -4.91 7.42 0.70
N LYS A 126 -4.98 6.78 1.86
CA LYS A 126 -4.70 7.40 3.16
C LYS A 126 -3.41 6.82 3.75
N ILE A 127 -2.51 7.70 4.18
CA ILE A 127 -1.36 7.36 5.01
C ILE A 127 -1.57 8.07 6.35
N SER A 128 -1.85 7.31 7.41
CA SER A 128 -2.08 7.87 8.75
C SER A 128 -0.79 7.87 9.57
N GLY A 129 -0.81 8.39 10.81
CA GLY A 129 0.38 8.50 11.65
C GLY A 129 1.01 7.18 12.09
N GLY A 130 0.42 6.03 11.78
CA GLY A 130 1.10 4.73 11.88
C GLY A 130 1.90 4.35 10.63
N GLY A 131 1.69 5.05 9.52
CA GLY A 131 2.22 4.81 8.19
C GLY A 131 3.65 5.31 7.95
N ASP A 132 4.46 5.44 9.00
CA ASP A 132 5.82 5.97 8.90
C ASP A 132 6.68 5.22 7.88
N SER A 133 7.51 5.97 7.17
CA SER A 133 8.38 5.44 6.12
C SER A 133 7.63 4.73 4.99
N ALA A 134 6.35 5.04 4.76
CA ALA A 134 5.60 4.53 3.61
C ALA A 134 6.22 4.97 2.28
N VAL A 135 6.10 4.10 1.26
CA VAL A 135 6.57 4.39 -0.11
C VAL A 135 5.45 4.11 -1.10
N LEU A 136 5.15 5.09 -1.94
CA LEU A 136 4.39 4.92 -3.18
C LEU A 136 5.36 5.08 -4.34
N ARG A 137 5.51 4.05 -5.19
CA ARG A 137 6.47 4.06 -6.32
C ARG A 137 5.84 3.59 -7.62
N GLY A 138 5.94 4.37 -8.69
CA GLY A 138 5.49 3.89 -10.01
C GLY A 138 3.97 3.64 -10.07
N CYS A 139 3.21 4.20 -9.13
CA CYS A 139 1.77 4.01 -9.04
C CYS A 139 1.03 5.03 -9.89
N GLU A 140 -0.13 4.66 -10.39
CA GLU A 140 -1.13 5.58 -10.93
C GLU A 140 -2.28 5.63 -9.96
N ILE A 141 -2.67 6.82 -9.52
CA ILE A 141 -3.72 7.04 -8.53
C ILE A 141 -4.74 7.93 -9.21
N ARG A 142 -5.99 7.46 -9.35
CA ARG A 142 -6.93 8.12 -10.26
C ARG A 142 -8.39 8.04 -9.88
N ASN A 143 -9.17 8.87 -10.57
CA ASN A 143 -10.62 8.84 -10.63
C ASN A 143 -11.24 8.94 -9.23
N GLY A 144 -11.11 10.10 -8.59
CA GLY A 144 -11.74 10.38 -7.30
C GLY A 144 -12.50 11.71 -7.30
N THR A 145 -13.30 11.94 -6.26
CA THR A 145 -13.96 13.24 -6.02
C THR A 145 -13.57 13.82 -4.65
N LYS A 146 -12.51 13.28 -4.04
CA LYS A 146 -11.78 13.86 -2.89
C LYS A 146 -10.28 13.78 -3.21
N ASP A 147 -9.40 13.60 -2.23
CA ASP A 147 -7.95 13.72 -2.45
C ASP A 147 -7.34 12.45 -3.05
N GLY A 148 -6.29 12.59 -3.85
CA GLY A 148 -5.56 11.45 -4.40
C GLY A 148 -4.80 10.69 -3.33
N VAL A 149 -3.92 11.40 -2.62
CA VAL A 149 -3.19 10.89 -1.47
C VAL A 149 -3.36 11.87 -0.31
N ASP A 150 -3.95 11.39 0.77
CA ASP A 150 -4.05 12.13 2.02
C ASP A 150 -3.04 11.55 3.02
N ILE A 151 -2.12 12.37 3.49
CA ILE A 151 -1.10 12.05 4.49
C ILE A 151 -1.44 12.83 5.76
N SER A 152 -1.63 12.15 6.89
CA SER A 152 -1.80 12.82 8.18
C SER A 152 -0.92 12.20 9.25
N ASP A 153 -0.12 13.05 9.89
CA ASP A 153 0.74 12.72 11.05
C ASP A 153 1.80 11.63 10.79
N ALA A 154 2.15 11.35 9.54
CA ALA A 154 3.17 10.35 9.18
C ALA A 154 4.56 10.98 8.96
N ASP A 155 5.62 10.23 9.29
CA ASP A 155 7.01 10.63 9.10
C ASP A 155 7.69 9.86 7.96
N ASN A 156 8.61 10.51 7.24
CA ASN A 156 9.51 9.91 6.24
C ASN A 156 8.79 9.23 5.07
N VAL A 157 7.66 9.78 4.63
CA VAL A 157 6.92 9.27 3.46
C VAL A 157 7.65 9.63 2.15
N LEU A 158 7.75 8.67 1.24
CA LEU A 158 8.27 8.86 -0.12
C LEU A 158 7.19 8.57 -1.17
N ILE A 159 6.89 9.55 -2.02
CA ILE A 159 6.06 9.38 -3.20
C ILE A 159 6.94 9.64 -4.42
N GLU A 160 7.18 8.62 -5.24
CA GLU A 160 8.10 8.74 -6.36
C GLU A 160 7.59 8.11 -7.66
N ASN A 161 7.83 8.81 -8.78
CA ASN A 161 7.49 8.33 -10.11
C ASN A 161 6.02 7.92 -10.25
N CYS A 162 5.12 8.59 -9.51
CA CYS A 162 3.69 8.33 -9.54
C CYS A 162 2.96 9.33 -10.46
N SER A 163 1.86 8.87 -11.06
CA SER A 163 0.91 9.72 -11.77
C SER A 163 -0.37 9.84 -10.94
N ILE A 164 -0.81 11.06 -10.61
CA ILE A 164 -1.98 11.31 -9.76
C ILE A 164 -2.93 12.24 -10.51
N HIS A 165 -4.11 11.75 -10.88
CA HIS A 165 -4.97 12.52 -11.78
C HIS A 165 -6.46 12.21 -11.72
N HIS A 166 -7.26 13.13 -12.27
CA HIS A 166 -8.71 13.01 -12.34
C HIS A 166 -9.34 12.93 -10.93
N PHE A 167 -8.90 13.82 -10.05
CA PHE A 167 -9.52 14.09 -8.75
C PHE A 167 -10.37 15.36 -8.88
N LEU A 168 -11.63 15.17 -9.27
CA LEU A 168 -12.48 16.24 -9.76
C LEU A 168 -13.75 16.31 -8.92
N ALA A 169 -13.85 17.29 -8.04
CA ALA A 169 -15.02 17.53 -7.23
C ALA A 169 -15.82 18.74 -7.73
N GLY A 170 -17.13 18.54 -7.88
CA GLY A 170 -18.07 19.61 -8.22
C GLY A 170 -18.72 19.47 -9.59
N THR A 171 -19.37 20.56 -9.99
CA THR A 171 -20.07 20.72 -11.28
C THR A 171 -19.61 22.00 -11.94
N PHE A 172 -20.07 22.27 -13.16
CA PHE A 172 -19.82 23.54 -13.86
C PHE A 172 -20.23 24.79 -13.06
N THR A 173 -21.18 24.67 -12.11
CA THR A 173 -21.71 25.81 -11.34
C THR A 173 -21.28 25.81 -9.87
N SER A 174 -20.61 24.75 -9.41
CA SER A 174 -20.20 24.60 -8.01
C SER A 174 -18.90 23.81 -7.96
N HIS A 175 -17.78 24.51 -7.78
CA HIS A 175 -16.48 23.89 -7.67
C HIS A 175 -16.23 23.46 -6.21
N GLN A 176 -15.65 22.29 -6.02
CA GLN A 176 -15.20 21.80 -4.73
C GLN A 176 -13.75 21.32 -4.89
N ASP A 177 -12.98 21.38 -3.82
CA ASP A 177 -11.59 20.98 -3.88
C ASP A 177 -11.47 19.45 -3.79
N ALA A 178 -10.63 18.92 -4.66
CA ALA A 178 -10.13 17.56 -4.63
C ALA A 178 -8.67 17.66 -5.03
N HIS A 179 -7.78 17.46 -4.07
CA HIS A 179 -6.36 17.71 -4.23
C HIS A 179 -5.65 16.47 -4.78
N GLY A 180 -4.48 16.66 -5.39
CA GLY A 180 -3.63 15.53 -5.78
C GLY A 180 -3.02 14.84 -4.57
N ILE A 181 -2.24 15.61 -3.80
CA ILE A 181 -1.67 15.18 -2.52
C ILE A 181 -2.01 16.23 -1.46
N VAL A 182 -2.51 15.80 -0.31
CA VAL A 182 -2.66 16.61 0.90
C VAL A 182 -1.74 16.05 1.96
N ALA A 183 -1.03 16.93 2.67
CA ALA A 183 -0.20 16.56 3.79
C ALA A 183 -0.51 17.47 5.00
N THR A 184 -0.83 16.84 6.14
CA THR A 184 -1.15 17.53 7.39
C THR A 184 -0.32 16.94 8.51
N GLY A 185 0.44 17.77 9.22
CA GLY A 185 1.29 17.32 10.34
C GLY A 185 2.39 16.32 9.93
N GLU A 186 2.67 16.17 8.64
CA GLU A 186 3.67 15.27 8.13
C GLU A 186 5.09 15.76 8.43
N LYS A 187 6.02 14.82 8.50
CA LYS A 187 7.44 15.11 8.68
C LYS A 187 8.24 14.38 7.61
N ASN A 188 9.28 15.05 7.09
CA ASN A 188 10.21 14.46 6.12
C ASN A 188 9.56 13.86 4.85
N LEU A 189 8.48 14.48 4.35
CA LEU A 189 7.85 14.09 3.10
C LEU A 189 8.75 14.39 1.90
N THR A 190 8.98 13.39 1.05
CA THR A 190 9.65 13.54 -0.25
C THR A 190 8.69 13.18 -1.37
N ILE A 191 8.44 14.13 -2.28
CA ILE A 191 7.72 13.89 -3.54
C ILE A 191 8.71 14.14 -4.70
N ARG A 192 8.92 13.15 -5.58
CA ARG A 192 9.88 13.28 -6.70
C ARG A 192 9.47 12.54 -7.96
N GLY A 193 9.70 13.14 -9.12
CA GLY A 193 9.41 12.50 -10.42
C GLY A 193 7.92 12.22 -10.65
N CYS A 194 7.03 12.86 -9.89
CA CYS A 194 5.58 12.67 -10.01
C CYS A 194 4.97 13.62 -11.04
N GLU A 195 3.89 13.16 -11.68
CA GLU A 195 2.99 13.98 -12.48
C GLU A 195 1.66 14.09 -11.75
N ILE A 196 1.21 15.32 -11.47
CA ILE A 196 -0.06 15.58 -10.80
C ILE A 196 -0.86 16.57 -11.63
N PHE A 197 -2.02 16.16 -12.13
CA PHE A 197 -2.79 16.93 -13.11
C PHE A 197 -4.27 16.55 -13.12
N TYR A 198 -5.13 17.40 -13.68
CA TYR A 198 -6.59 17.21 -13.66
C TYR A 198 -7.13 16.98 -12.24
N VAL A 199 -6.82 17.92 -11.37
CA VAL A 199 -7.35 18.02 -10.00
C VAL A 199 -8.21 19.28 -9.91
N SER A 200 -9.28 19.28 -9.12
CA SER A 200 -10.13 20.48 -8.95
C SER A 200 -9.68 21.40 -7.82
N GLY A 201 -8.85 20.90 -6.90
CA GLY A 201 -8.09 21.70 -5.93
C GLY A 201 -6.64 21.88 -6.37
N ASP A 202 -5.72 21.85 -5.40
CA ASP A 202 -4.28 21.92 -5.64
C ASP A 202 -3.67 20.56 -6.00
N CYS A 203 -2.63 20.57 -6.86
CA CYS A 203 -1.82 19.37 -7.08
C CYS A 203 -1.15 18.89 -5.78
N PHE A 204 -0.74 19.84 -4.93
CA PHE A 204 -0.14 19.55 -3.63
C PHE A 204 -0.54 20.64 -2.64
N GLN A 205 -1.19 20.24 -1.54
CA GLN A 205 -1.53 21.11 -0.41
C GLN A 205 -0.83 20.61 0.85
N THR A 206 -0.26 21.54 1.61
CA THR A 206 0.29 21.29 2.94
C THR A 206 -0.46 22.12 3.97
N ASP A 207 -0.91 21.47 5.03
CA ASP A 207 -1.55 22.09 6.20
C ASP A 207 -0.64 21.87 7.43
N PRO A 208 0.35 22.76 7.65
CA PRO A 208 1.36 22.62 8.70
C PRO A 208 0.84 22.89 10.12
#